data_AF-A0A7C5NMB7-F1
#
_entry.id   AF-A0A7C5NMB7-F1
#
_cell.length_a   1.000
_cell.length_b   1.000
_cell.length_c   1.000
_cell.angle_alpha   90.00
_cell.angle_beta   90.00
_cell.angle_gamma   90.00
#
_symmetry.space_group_name_H-M   'P 1'
#
loop_
_entity.id
_entity.type
_entity.pdbx_description
1 polymer ?
#
loop_
_entity_poly.entity_id
_entity_poly.type
_entity_poly.pdbx_seq_one_letter_code
_entity_poly.pdbx_strand_id
1 'polypeptide(L)'
;DLDALIFPGGSGSKEFNNIGQLAAEKIKEFGQKEGKGLVGICAGGYLLSTTPTYPSLEVLDAPDTREYYDRGRGLISFHLNDKGKEIFFELKNTDSLFIQYYDGPMFADPEKYGLNVLGNIYSDIATHPGYPHNYTQGKPAFFTKRYGKGKVFVSVGHPEATAGMRWIVPRMARWVTGNKLISYNKDLIRPEINDKELLFYKDTKKTEKRLFWNLFNNNPENVISAIDSLHTLRSRPSIRWSIGLLRHKNPNIRLKAAEYITESEYTAAIPDLEAAVKTEKDQEIKNKLNKYLTKLKGFVSKN
;
A
#
# COMPACT_ATOMS: atom_id res chain seq x y z
N ASP A 1 -8.87 -21.09 14.33
CA ASP A 1 -8.86 -21.18 12.86
C ASP A 1 -8.70 -19.82 12.22
N LEU A 2 -8.15 -19.77 11.00
CA LEU A 2 -8.00 -18.55 10.20
C LEU A 2 -9.24 -18.35 9.31
N ASP A 3 -9.69 -17.11 9.11
CA ASP A 3 -10.80 -16.78 8.21
C ASP A 3 -10.36 -16.15 6.90
N ALA A 4 -9.20 -15.47 6.90
CA ALA A 4 -8.63 -14.90 5.69
C ALA A 4 -7.11 -15.09 5.65
N LEU A 5 -6.58 -15.19 4.43
CA LEU A 5 -5.15 -15.08 4.14
C LEU A 5 -4.93 -13.82 3.29
N ILE A 6 -3.97 -12.99 3.70
CA ILE A 6 -3.63 -11.73 3.03
C ILE A 6 -2.21 -11.86 2.49
N PHE A 7 -2.07 -11.78 1.17
CA PHE A 7 -0.80 -11.77 0.46
C PHE A 7 -0.39 -10.32 0.17
N PRO A 8 0.74 -9.86 0.74
CA PRO A 8 1.18 -8.47 0.59
C PRO A 8 1.75 -8.23 -0.81
N GLY A 9 2.21 -7.00 -1.06
CA GLY A 9 3.06 -6.77 -2.23
C GLY A 9 4.51 -7.19 -2.00
N GLY A 10 5.31 -7.17 -3.06
CA GLY A 10 6.62 -7.80 -3.07
C GLY A 10 6.89 -8.46 -4.43
N SER A 11 7.02 -9.77 -4.45
CA SER A 11 7.30 -10.53 -5.66
C SER A 11 6.51 -11.83 -5.62
N GLY A 12 5.44 -11.92 -6.42
CA GLY A 12 4.51 -13.05 -6.41
C GLY A 12 5.21 -14.37 -6.69
N SER A 13 6.18 -14.40 -7.62
CA SER A 13 6.97 -15.59 -7.90
C SER A 13 7.88 -16.01 -6.73
N LYS A 14 8.48 -15.06 -5.99
CA LYS A 14 9.26 -15.37 -4.77
C LYS A 14 8.34 -15.81 -3.63
N GLU A 15 7.17 -15.19 -3.50
CA GLU A 15 6.14 -15.59 -2.55
C GLU A 15 5.71 -17.04 -2.82
N PHE A 16 5.37 -17.38 -4.07
CA PHE A 16 5.05 -18.75 -4.47
C PHE A 16 6.19 -19.73 -4.18
N ASN A 17 7.43 -19.37 -4.55
CA ASN A 17 8.60 -20.20 -4.28
C ASN A 17 8.80 -20.49 -2.79
N ASN A 18 8.58 -19.49 -1.93
CA ASN A 18 8.71 -19.65 -0.48
C ASN A 18 7.53 -20.39 0.16
N ILE A 19 6.33 -20.31 -0.43
CA ILE A 19 5.15 -21.10 -0.03
C ILE A 19 5.38 -22.58 -0.37
N GLY A 20 5.88 -22.86 -1.57
CA GLY A 20 6.08 -24.22 -2.07
C GLY A 20 4.76 -24.92 -2.42
N GLN A 21 4.84 -26.03 -3.15
CA GLN A 21 3.66 -26.71 -3.73
C GLN A 21 2.67 -27.20 -2.66
N LEU A 22 3.17 -27.80 -1.58
CA LEU A 22 2.32 -28.35 -0.51
C LEU A 22 1.48 -27.26 0.19
N ALA A 23 2.07 -26.11 0.51
CA ALA A 23 1.31 -25.04 1.13
C ALA A 23 0.40 -24.33 0.11
N ALA A 24 0.81 -24.27 -1.17
CA ALA A 24 -0.04 -23.73 -2.24
C ALA A 24 -1.34 -24.53 -2.38
N GLU A 25 -1.29 -25.87 -2.33
CA GLU A 25 -2.47 -26.72 -2.32
C GLU A 25 -3.38 -26.43 -1.13
N LYS A 26 -2.82 -26.36 0.08
CA LYS A 26 -3.58 -26.02 1.30
C LYS A 26 -4.24 -24.64 1.23
N ILE A 27 -3.55 -23.66 0.64
CA ILE A 27 -4.09 -22.30 0.44
C ILE A 27 -5.26 -22.33 -0.56
N LYS A 28 -5.12 -23.07 -1.67
CA LYS A 28 -6.20 -23.25 -2.65
C LYS A 28 -7.42 -23.92 -2.01
N GLU A 29 -7.22 -25.02 -1.29
CA GLU A 29 -8.29 -25.70 -0.56
C GLU A 29 -8.95 -24.81 0.49
N PHE A 30 -8.15 -24.02 1.22
CA PHE A 30 -8.64 -23.05 2.20
C PHE A 30 -9.53 -21.99 1.53
N GLY A 31 -9.05 -21.39 0.44
CA GLY A 31 -9.76 -20.31 -0.26
C GLY A 31 -11.08 -20.72 -0.89
N GLN A 32 -11.29 -22.02 -1.14
CA GLN A 32 -12.55 -22.54 -1.70
C GLN A 32 -13.65 -22.73 -0.64
N LYS A 33 -13.33 -22.68 0.65
CA LYS A 33 -14.27 -22.94 1.74
C LYS A 33 -15.18 -21.74 2.00
N GLU A 34 -16.40 -22.04 2.44
CA GLU A 34 -17.38 -21.02 2.83
C GLU A 34 -16.87 -20.21 4.03
N GLY A 35 -17.11 -18.89 4.02
CA GLY A 35 -16.62 -17.97 5.05
C GLY A 35 -15.11 -17.72 5.02
N LYS A 36 -14.36 -18.35 4.10
CA LYS A 36 -12.92 -18.15 3.93
C LYS A 36 -12.60 -17.21 2.77
N GLY A 37 -11.51 -16.47 2.93
CA GLY A 37 -11.16 -15.39 2.03
C GLY A 37 -9.67 -15.31 1.70
N LEU A 38 -9.38 -14.92 0.46
CA LEU A 38 -8.02 -14.59 0.01
C LEU A 38 -7.97 -13.11 -0.39
N VAL A 39 -6.95 -12.40 0.08
CA VAL A 39 -6.70 -11.01 -0.29
C VAL A 39 -5.33 -10.93 -0.97
N GLY A 40 -5.27 -10.32 -2.16
CA GLY A 40 -4.02 -10.05 -2.86
C GLY A 40 -3.77 -8.55 -2.98
N ILE A 41 -2.60 -8.07 -2.56
CA ILE A 41 -2.21 -6.67 -2.68
C ILE A 41 -0.96 -6.59 -3.56
N CYS A 42 -1.03 -5.84 -4.66
CA CYS A 42 0.08 -5.70 -5.62
C CYS A 42 0.60 -7.09 -6.04
N ALA A 43 1.77 -7.51 -5.55
CA ALA A 43 2.33 -8.82 -5.85
C ALA A 43 1.49 -10.02 -5.40
N GLY A 44 0.73 -9.88 -4.31
CA GLY A 44 -0.29 -10.85 -3.95
C GLY A 44 -1.37 -11.03 -5.02
N GLY A 45 -1.63 -10.00 -5.84
CA GLY A 45 -2.50 -10.10 -7.02
C GLY A 45 -1.87 -10.95 -8.14
N TYR A 46 -0.57 -10.79 -8.41
CA TYR A 46 0.17 -11.70 -9.32
C TYR A 46 0.14 -13.14 -8.79
N LEU A 47 0.39 -13.32 -7.49
CA LEU A 47 0.36 -14.63 -6.84
C LEU A 47 -0.99 -15.33 -6.98
N LEU A 48 -2.10 -14.58 -6.95
CA LEU A 48 -3.44 -15.16 -7.08
C LEU A 48 -3.90 -15.35 -8.53
N SER A 49 -3.28 -14.68 -9.51
CA SER A 49 -3.64 -14.78 -10.93
C SER A 49 -3.28 -16.12 -11.57
N THR A 50 -3.82 -16.39 -12.76
CA THR A 50 -3.43 -17.52 -13.63
C THR A 50 -2.75 -16.97 -14.88
N THR A 51 -1.59 -16.33 -14.68
CA THR A 51 -0.81 -15.79 -15.79
C THR A 51 0.06 -16.89 -16.42
N PRO A 52 -0.04 -17.13 -17.73
CA PRO A 52 0.75 -18.16 -18.40
C PRO A 52 2.24 -18.03 -18.08
N THR A 53 2.90 -19.15 -17.76
CA THR A 53 4.33 -19.25 -17.42
C THR A 53 4.79 -18.53 -16.15
N TYR A 54 3.88 -17.89 -15.39
CA TYR A 54 4.22 -17.22 -14.15
C TYR A 54 3.90 -18.10 -12.93
N PRO A 55 4.87 -18.38 -12.04
CA PRO A 55 4.62 -19.16 -10.82
C PRO A 55 3.61 -18.46 -9.92
N SER A 56 2.46 -19.09 -9.69
CA SER A 56 1.32 -18.53 -8.97
C SER A 56 0.47 -19.62 -8.32
N LEU A 57 -0.48 -19.22 -7.48
CA LEU A 57 -1.48 -20.10 -6.87
C LEU A 57 -2.63 -20.44 -7.83
N GLU A 58 -2.73 -19.78 -9.00
CA GLU A 58 -3.76 -20.04 -10.01
C GLU A 58 -5.20 -20.03 -9.44
N VAL A 59 -5.47 -19.09 -8.53
CA VAL A 59 -6.76 -18.95 -7.84
C VAL A 59 -7.78 -18.22 -8.71
N LEU A 60 -7.33 -17.20 -9.43
CA LEU A 60 -8.11 -16.40 -10.35
C LEU A 60 -7.76 -16.83 -11.78
N ASP A 61 -8.73 -17.39 -12.49
CA ASP A 61 -8.69 -17.67 -13.94
C ASP A 61 -8.45 -16.42 -14.85
N ALA A 62 -8.25 -15.24 -14.26
CA ALA A 62 -7.89 -14.02 -14.96
C ALA A 62 -6.36 -13.87 -14.98
N PRO A 63 -5.74 -13.83 -16.17
CA PRO A 63 -4.31 -13.54 -16.29
C PRO A 63 -4.04 -12.05 -16.10
N ASP A 64 -2.88 -11.73 -15.54
CA ASP A 64 -2.31 -10.40 -15.62
C ASP A 64 -1.65 -10.15 -17.00
N THR A 65 -1.61 -8.89 -17.43
CA THR A 65 -0.92 -8.50 -18.66
C THR A 65 0.56 -8.25 -18.36
N ARG A 66 1.42 -9.21 -18.76
CA ARG A 66 2.87 -9.18 -18.56
C ARG A 66 3.63 -8.21 -19.47
N GLU A 67 3.05 -7.85 -20.62
CA GLU A 67 3.59 -6.79 -21.46
C GLU A 67 3.82 -5.55 -20.61
N TYR A 68 4.93 -4.84 -20.76
CA TYR A 68 5.21 -3.62 -20.01
C TYR A 68 5.10 -3.75 -18.47
N TYR A 69 5.30 -4.92 -17.84
CA TYR A 69 4.97 -5.12 -16.41
C TYR A 69 5.63 -4.12 -15.43
N ASP A 70 6.87 -3.70 -15.69
CA ASP A 70 7.60 -2.68 -14.94
C ASP A 70 7.16 -1.27 -15.37
N ARG A 71 5.86 -0.96 -15.32
CA ARG A 71 5.27 0.32 -15.79
C ARG A 71 5.76 1.53 -15.00
N GLY A 72 6.10 1.31 -13.74
CA GLY A 72 6.57 2.34 -12.84
C GLY A 72 5.94 2.29 -11.47
N ARG A 73 6.20 3.37 -10.75
CA ARG A 73 5.70 3.57 -9.40
C ARG A 73 5.29 5.01 -9.17
N GLY A 74 4.50 5.21 -8.13
CA GLY A 74 4.07 6.52 -7.71
C GLY A 74 2.80 6.49 -6.89
N LEU A 75 2.32 7.68 -6.58
CA LEU A 75 0.97 7.87 -6.07
C LEU A 75 0.05 8.08 -7.27
N ILE A 76 -0.78 7.08 -7.57
CA ILE A 76 -1.68 7.08 -8.75
C ILE A 76 -3.10 7.42 -8.32
N SER A 77 -3.86 7.99 -9.23
CA SER A 77 -5.29 8.25 -9.07
C SER A 77 -6.14 7.06 -9.52
N PHE A 78 -7.26 6.86 -8.84
CA PHE A 78 -8.28 5.89 -9.19
C PHE A 78 -9.66 6.41 -8.79
N HIS A 79 -10.71 5.87 -9.40
CA HIS A 79 -12.10 6.18 -9.08
C HIS A 79 -12.85 4.92 -8.66
N LEU A 80 -13.75 5.04 -7.69
CA LEU A 80 -14.68 3.97 -7.32
C LEU A 80 -15.91 4.00 -8.22
N ASN A 81 -16.35 2.82 -8.68
CA ASN A 81 -17.69 2.68 -9.25
C ASN A 81 -18.74 2.47 -8.14
N ASP A 82 -20.00 2.35 -8.50
CA ASP A 82 -21.09 2.24 -7.52
C ASP A 82 -20.92 1.07 -6.55
N LYS A 83 -20.48 -0.09 -7.04
CA LYS A 83 -20.19 -1.27 -6.19
C LYS A 83 -19.01 -1.03 -5.26
N GLY A 84 -17.99 -0.30 -5.72
CA GLY A 84 -16.89 0.15 -4.88
C GLY A 84 -17.35 1.10 -3.79
N LYS A 85 -18.25 2.03 -4.11
CA LYS A 85 -18.85 2.97 -3.14
C LYS A 85 -19.73 2.26 -2.11
N GLU A 86 -20.36 1.14 -2.44
CA GLU A 86 -21.06 0.30 -1.45
C GLU A 86 -20.09 -0.34 -0.45
N ILE A 87 -18.94 -0.84 -0.92
CA ILE A 87 -17.93 -1.50 -0.07
C ILE A 87 -17.11 -0.49 0.71
N PHE A 88 -16.76 0.65 0.11
CA PHE A 88 -15.94 1.72 0.66
C PHE A 88 -16.79 2.98 0.86
N PHE A 89 -17.89 2.85 1.58
CA PHE A 89 -18.90 3.91 1.74
C PHE A 89 -18.38 5.20 2.36
N GLU A 90 -17.25 5.19 3.05
CA GLU A 90 -16.60 6.40 3.56
C GLU A 90 -15.95 7.25 2.45
N LEU A 91 -15.70 6.66 1.28
CA LEU A 91 -15.11 7.33 0.12
C LEU A 91 -16.15 7.68 -0.94
N LYS A 92 -17.44 7.44 -0.70
CA LYS A 92 -18.49 7.54 -1.73
C LYS A 92 -18.66 8.94 -2.34
N ASN A 93 -18.27 9.97 -1.58
CA ASN A 93 -18.37 11.39 -1.95
C ASN A 93 -16.99 11.98 -2.34
N THR A 94 -15.97 11.13 -2.53
CA THR A 94 -14.63 11.56 -2.90
C THR A 94 -14.38 11.13 -4.34
N ASP A 95 -14.33 12.10 -5.25
CA ASP A 95 -14.18 11.81 -6.67
C ASP A 95 -12.76 11.35 -7.01
N SER A 96 -11.75 12.13 -6.65
CA SER A 96 -10.34 11.78 -6.87
C SER A 96 -9.75 11.09 -5.66
N LEU A 97 -9.40 9.81 -5.81
CA LEU A 97 -8.74 9.01 -4.78
C LEU A 97 -7.34 8.63 -5.23
N PHE A 98 -6.44 8.47 -4.27
CA PHE A 98 -5.03 8.17 -4.54
C PHE A 98 -4.55 6.93 -3.81
N ILE A 99 -3.67 6.18 -4.46
CA ILE A 99 -3.07 4.97 -3.89
C ILE A 99 -1.62 4.82 -4.35
N GLN A 100 -0.75 4.35 -3.47
CA GLN A 100 0.61 3.99 -3.82
C GLN A 100 0.59 2.81 -4.79
N TYR A 101 1.41 2.88 -5.83
CA TYR A 101 1.51 1.85 -6.86
C TYR A 101 2.98 1.56 -7.17
N TYR A 102 3.31 0.28 -7.35
CA TYR A 102 4.66 -0.22 -7.62
C TYR A 102 4.55 -1.44 -8.53
N ASP A 103 4.54 -1.24 -9.85
CA ASP A 103 4.52 -2.31 -10.85
C ASP A 103 3.43 -3.38 -10.59
N GLY A 104 2.27 -2.94 -10.10
CA GLY A 104 1.15 -3.81 -9.75
C GLY A 104 0.54 -4.51 -10.97
N PRO A 105 -0.21 -5.61 -10.75
CA PRO A 105 -0.81 -6.39 -11.83
C PRO A 105 -1.86 -5.58 -12.58
N MET A 106 -1.93 -5.78 -13.90
CA MET A 106 -2.97 -5.24 -14.75
C MET A 106 -3.82 -6.39 -15.31
N PHE A 107 -5.12 -6.33 -15.13
CA PHE A 107 -6.04 -7.36 -15.62
C PHE A 107 -6.81 -6.80 -16.83
N ALA A 108 -6.63 -7.44 -17.98
CA ALA A 108 -7.40 -7.13 -19.18
C ALA A 108 -8.76 -7.86 -19.14
N ASP A 109 -9.76 -7.27 -19.79
CA ASP A 109 -11.08 -7.85 -20.02
C ASP A 109 -11.75 -8.41 -18.74
N PRO A 110 -11.93 -7.58 -17.68
CA PRO A 110 -12.50 -8.05 -16.42
C PRO A 110 -13.87 -8.72 -16.61
N GLU A 111 -14.67 -8.28 -17.58
CA GLU A 111 -15.97 -8.88 -17.92
C GLU A 111 -15.84 -10.33 -18.42
N LYS A 112 -14.87 -10.60 -19.30
CA LYS A 112 -14.59 -11.94 -19.85
C LYS A 112 -14.33 -12.94 -18.72
N TYR A 113 -13.61 -12.50 -17.69
CA TYR A 113 -13.26 -13.33 -16.53
C TYR A 113 -14.24 -13.17 -15.36
N GLY A 114 -15.36 -12.47 -15.53
CA GLY A 114 -16.36 -12.26 -14.48
C GLY A 114 -15.81 -11.59 -13.22
N LEU A 115 -14.80 -10.71 -13.37
CA LEU A 115 -14.26 -9.92 -12.27
C LEU A 115 -15.27 -8.84 -11.89
N ASN A 116 -15.62 -8.78 -10.60
CA ASN A 116 -16.45 -7.71 -10.08
C ASN A 116 -15.56 -6.51 -9.74
N VAL A 117 -15.33 -5.64 -10.73
CA VAL A 117 -14.55 -4.41 -10.58
C VAL A 117 -15.23 -3.47 -9.59
N LEU A 118 -14.45 -2.86 -8.70
CA LEU A 118 -14.90 -1.93 -7.66
C LEU A 118 -14.36 -0.51 -7.89
N GLY A 119 -13.28 -0.39 -8.63
CA GLY A 119 -12.74 0.90 -9.03
C GLY A 119 -11.73 0.73 -10.15
N ASN A 120 -11.47 1.82 -10.86
CA ASN A 120 -10.65 1.83 -12.06
C ASN A 120 -9.52 2.85 -11.89
N ILE A 121 -8.34 2.51 -12.40
CA ILE A 121 -7.19 3.41 -12.45
C ILE A 121 -7.52 4.55 -13.41
N TYR A 122 -7.21 5.79 -12.99
CA TYR A 122 -7.37 6.98 -13.83
C TYR A 122 -6.03 7.52 -14.34
N SER A 123 -4.94 7.34 -13.59
CA SER A 123 -3.59 7.71 -14.04
C SER A 123 -3.14 6.94 -15.28
N ASP A 124 -2.42 7.63 -16.16
CA ASP A 124 -1.62 6.96 -17.20
C ASP A 124 -0.18 6.70 -16.70
N ILE A 125 0.05 5.48 -16.23
CA ILE A 125 1.32 5.05 -15.63
C ILE A 125 2.30 4.63 -16.74
N ALA A 126 2.76 5.59 -17.54
CA ALA A 126 3.75 5.38 -18.60
C ALA A 126 5.09 6.05 -18.23
N THR A 127 5.73 5.60 -17.14
CA THR A 127 6.94 6.27 -16.62
C THR A 127 8.26 5.79 -17.25
N HIS A 128 8.21 4.68 -18.00
CA HIS A 128 9.36 4.12 -18.70
C HIS A 128 9.40 4.58 -20.17
N PRO A 129 10.58 4.99 -20.67
CA PRO A 129 10.71 5.40 -22.07
C PRO A 129 10.26 4.30 -23.04
N GLY A 130 9.43 4.65 -24.02
CA GLY A 130 8.94 3.73 -25.05
C GLY A 130 7.72 2.91 -24.65
N TYR A 131 7.18 3.08 -23.44
CA TYR A 131 5.94 2.41 -23.03
C TYR A 131 4.73 3.14 -23.63
N PRO A 132 3.69 2.42 -24.05
CA PRO A 132 2.51 3.05 -24.62
C PRO A 132 1.76 3.85 -23.56
N HIS A 133 1.30 5.03 -23.97
CA HIS A 133 0.36 5.83 -23.20
C HIS A 133 -1.05 5.22 -23.22
N ASN A 134 -1.85 5.55 -22.22
CA ASN A 134 -3.24 5.13 -22.01
C ASN A 134 -3.41 3.61 -21.80
N TYR A 135 -2.35 2.88 -21.46
CA TYR A 135 -2.43 1.43 -21.24
C TYR A 135 -3.14 1.07 -19.92
N THR A 136 -2.98 1.91 -18.91
CA THR A 136 -3.41 1.62 -17.52
C THR A 136 -4.76 2.21 -17.17
N GLN A 137 -5.19 3.26 -17.86
CA GLN A 137 -6.46 3.93 -17.60
C GLN A 137 -7.63 2.97 -17.84
N GLY A 138 -8.63 3.02 -16.96
CA GLY A 138 -9.80 2.15 -17.02
C GLY A 138 -9.54 0.71 -16.56
N LYS A 139 -8.28 0.28 -16.35
CA LYS A 139 -7.99 -1.03 -15.77
C LYS A 139 -8.41 -1.09 -14.30
N PRO A 140 -8.74 -2.28 -13.76
CA PRO A 140 -9.18 -2.39 -12.37
C PRO A 140 -8.10 -1.92 -11.38
N ALA A 141 -8.47 -0.99 -10.48
CA ALA A 141 -7.68 -0.66 -9.29
C ALA A 141 -7.97 -1.65 -8.16
N PHE A 142 -9.25 -2.02 -8.03
CA PHE A 142 -9.76 -3.00 -7.08
C PHE A 142 -10.79 -3.89 -7.77
N PHE A 143 -10.79 -5.18 -7.46
CA PHE A 143 -11.84 -6.10 -7.90
C PHE A 143 -12.01 -7.27 -6.94
N THR A 144 -13.13 -7.97 -7.10
CA THR A 144 -13.48 -9.15 -6.33
C THR A 144 -13.94 -10.29 -7.23
N LYS A 145 -13.81 -11.52 -6.74
CA LYS A 145 -14.37 -12.72 -7.40
C LYS A 145 -14.70 -13.79 -6.36
N ARG A 146 -15.63 -14.70 -6.68
CA ARG A 146 -15.80 -15.95 -5.92
C ARG A 146 -14.73 -16.96 -6.32
N TYR A 147 -14.30 -17.78 -5.36
CA TYR A 147 -13.42 -18.91 -5.59
C TYR A 147 -13.98 -20.10 -4.81
N GLY A 148 -14.58 -21.07 -5.51
CA GLY A 148 -15.45 -22.06 -4.87
C GLY A 148 -16.56 -21.39 -4.07
N LYS A 149 -16.70 -21.73 -2.79
CA LYS A 149 -17.62 -21.08 -1.84
C LYS A 149 -17.01 -19.87 -1.13
N GLY A 150 -15.70 -19.66 -1.25
CA GLY A 150 -14.99 -18.54 -0.67
C GLY A 150 -14.94 -17.31 -1.59
N LYS A 151 -14.18 -16.31 -1.15
CA LYS A 151 -14.10 -15.00 -1.81
C LYS A 151 -12.66 -14.53 -1.98
N VAL A 152 -12.41 -13.81 -3.06
CA VAL A 152 -11.12 -13.20 -3.37
C VAL A 152 -11.29 -11.68 -3.54
N PHE A 153 -10.38 -10.91 -2.98
CA PHE A 153 -10.29 -9.45 -3.16
C PHE A 153 -8.89 -9.08 -3.59
N VAL A 154 -8.76 -8.36 -4.70
CA VAL A 154 -7.47 -7.86 -5.19
C VAL A 154 -7.43 -6.33 -5.17
N SER A 155 -6.30 -5.79 -4.72
CA SER A 155 -5.87 -4.41 -4.88
C SER A 155 -4.61 -4.40 -5.74
N VAL A 156 -4.60 -3.67 -6.85
CA VAL A 156 -3.39 -3.57 -7.70
C VAL A 156 -2.36 -2.60 -7.10
N GLY A 157 -2.84 -1.61 -6.34
CA GLY A 157 -2.00 -0.70 -5.55
C GLY A 157 -1.83 -1.17 -4.10
N HIS A 158 -1.22 -0.31 -3.29
CA HIS A 158 -0.81 -0.55 -1.91
C HIS A 158 -1.60 0.34 -0.92
N PRO A 159 -2.84 -0.02 -0.55
CA PRO A 159 -3.58 0.72 0.47
C PRO A 159 -2.85 0.69 1.83
N GLU A 160 -2.14 -0.39 2.14
CA GLU A 160 -1.35 -0.56 3.36
C GLU A 160 -0.14 0.38 3.46
N ALA A 161 0.33 0.88 2.32
CA ALA A 161 1.43 1.83 2.22
C ALA A 161 0.98 3.26 1.89
N THR A 162 -0.33 3.50 1.81
CA THR A 162 -0.91 4.80 1.51
C THR A 162 -1.51 5.38 2.79
N ALA A 163 -0.86 6.40 3.36
CA ALA A 163 -1.39 7.09 4.53
C ALA A 163 -2.83 7.60 4.25
N GLY A 164 -3.72 7.50 5.24
CA GLY A 164 -5.15 7.80 5.11
C GLY A 164 -6.00 6.71 4.45
N MET A 165 -5.38 5.66 3.90
CA MET A 165 -6.06 4.58 3.16
C MET A 165 -5.81 3.18 3.75
N ARG A 166 -4.99 3.06 4.80
CA ARG A 166 -4.60 1.77 5.40
C ARG A 166 -5.77 0.94 5.92
N TRP A 167 -6.86 1.60 6.32
CA TRP A 167 -8.12 0.98 6.76
C TRP A 167 -8.81 0.15 5.66
N ILE A 168 -8.45 0.33 4.39
CA ILE A 168 -8.95 -0.50 3.29
C ILE A 168 -8.54 -1.97 3.47
N VAL A 169 -7.37 -2.26 4.05
CA VAL A 169 -6.91 -3.65 4.26
C VAL A 169 -7.86 -4.45 5.17
N PRO A 170 -8.19 -3.99 6.40
CA PRO A 170 -9.19 -4.68 7.21
C PRO A 170 -10.59 -4.66 6.59
N ARG A 171 -10.94 -3.66 5.74
CA ARG A 171 -12.19 -3.66 4.97
C ARG A 171 -12.24 -4.81 3.96
N MET A 172 -11.16 -5.02 3.21
CA MET A 172 -11.01 -6.15 2.29
C MET A 172 -11.14 -7.49 3.05
N ALA A 173 -10.47 -7.62 4.20
CA ALA A 173 -10.56 -8.81 5.04
C ALA A 173 -11.99 -9.10 5.53
N ARG A 174 -12.74 -8.07 5.95
CA ARG A 174 -14.16 -8.22 6.35
C ARG A 174 -15.02 -8.68 5.17
N TRP A 175 -14.80 -8.08 4.00
CA TRP A 175 -15.58 -8.41 2.81
C TRP A 175 -15.40 -9.88 2.40
N VAL A 176 -14.15 -10.36 2.34
CA VAL A 176 -13.86 -11.74 1.92
C VAL A 176 -14.34 -12.78 2.94
N THR A 177 -14.39 -12.43 4.22
CA THR A 177 -14.90 -13.31 5.29
C THR A 177 -16.42 -13.24 5.44
N GLY A 178 -17.09 -12.34 4.72
CA GLY A 178 -18.54 -12.13 4.85
C GLY A 178 -18.94 -11.46 6.17
N ASN A 179 -17.97 -10.91 6.92
CA ASN A 179 -18.23 -10.14 8.11
C ASN A 179 -18.90 -8.81 7.77
N LYS A 180 -19.73 -8.31 8.68
CA LYS A 180 -20.40 -7.02 8.55
C LYS A 180 -19.36 -5.92 8.26
N LEU A 181 -19.61 -5.12 7.23
CA LEU A 181 -18.84 -3.91 6.98
C LEU A 181 -19.21 -2.88 8.06
N ILE A 182 -18.19 -2.36 8.73
CA ILE A 182 -18.32 -1.36 9.81
C ILE A 182 -17.65 -0.08 9.38
N SER A 183 -18.12 1.06 9.86
CA SER A 183 -17.42 2.33 9.71
C SER A 183 -16.13 2.29 10.54
N TYR A 184 -15.06 2.88 10.02
CA TYR A 184 -13.84 3.10 10.80
C TYR A 184 -13.81 4.52 11.37
N ASN A 185 -12.99 4.70 12.41
CA ASN A 185 -12.73 6.03 12.97
C ASN A 185 -12.25 7.01 11.89
N LYS A 186 -12.87 8.20 11.81
CA LYS A 186 -12.55 9.25 10.84
C LYS A 186 -11.08 9.68 10.85
N ASP A 187 -10.38 9.54 11.97
CA ASP A 187 -8.97 9.89 12.06
C ASP A 187 -8.07 8.92 11.27
N LEU A 188 -8.59 7.73 10.90
CA LEU A 188 -7.91 6.74 10.05
C LEU A 188 -8.24 6.93 8.56
N ILE A 189 -9.37 7.55 8.26
CA ILE A 189 -9.89 7.73 6.90
C ILE A 189 -9.56 9.15 6.47
N ARG A 190 -8.40 9.31 5.83
CA ARG A 190 -7.86 10.62 5.47
C ARG A 190 -7.44 10.68 4.01
N PRO A 191 -8.34 10.39 3.05
CA PRO A 191 -8.00 10.41 1.62
C PRO A 191 -7.47 11.79 1.16
N GLU A 192 -7.92 12.87 1.79
CA GLU A 192 -7.61 14.27 1.46
C GLU A 192 -6.14 14.66 1.68
N ILE A 193 -5.35 13.86 2.41
CA ILE A 193 -3.91 14.13 2.55
C ILE A 193 -3.16 13.93 1.23
N ASN A 194 -3.80 13.28 0.26
CA ASN A 194 -3.30 13.07 -1.08
C ASN A 194 -4.26 13.78 -2.05
N ASP A 195 -3.75 14.79 -2.74
CA ASP A 195 -4.54 15.69 -3.58
C ASP A 195 -4.09 15.72 -5.05
N LYS A 196 -2.98 15.04 -5.36
CA LYS A 196 -2.39 15.00 -6.70
C LYS A 196 -1.62 13.72 -6.96
N GLU A 197 -1.48 13.40 -8.23
CA GLU A 197 -0.65 12.29 -8.69
C GLU A 197 0.84 12.62 -8.48
N LEU A 198 1.63 11.60 -8.15
CA LEU A 198 3.08 11.69 -8.04
C LEU A 198 3.70 10.51 -8.79
N LEU A 199 3.80 10.63 -10.12
CA LEU A 199 4.40 9.62 -10.97
C LEU A 199 5.93 9.74 -10.98
N PHE A 200 6.62 8.63 -10.79
CA PHE A 200 8.08 8.62 -10.70
C PHE A 200 8.70 8.43 -12.09
N TYR A 201 8.79 9.50 -12.87
CA TYR A 201 9.61 9.54 -14.07
C TYR A 201 11.12 9.48 -13.75
N LYS A 202 11.95 9.34 -14.79
CA LYS A 202 13.42 9.21 -14.67
C LYS A 202 14.04 10.27 -13.73
N ASP A 203 13.66 11.54 -13.87
CA ASP A 203 14.25 12.62 -13.07
C ASP A 203 13.70 12.69 -11.64
N THR A 204 12.44 12.31 -11.42
CA THR A 204 11.88 12.10 -10.08
C THR A 204 12.62 10.96 -9.37
N LYS A 205 12.86 9.82 -10.04
CA LYS A 205 13.64 8.69 -9.48
C LYS A 205 15.06 9.13 -9.10
N LYS A 206 15.74 9.91 -9.96
CA LYS A 206 17.07 10.48 -9.64
C LYS A 206 17.02 11.43 -8.45
N THR A 207 16.01 12.30 -8.40
CA THR A 207 15.82 13.27 -7.33
C THR A 207 15.58 12.56 -6.00
N GLU A 208 14.67 11.60 -5.95
CA GLU A 208 14.43 10.77 -4.76
C GLU A 208 15.71 10.06 -4.32
N LYS A 209 16.47 9.45 -5.24
CA LYS A 209 17.74 8.80 -4.90
C LYS A 209 18.76 9.77 -4.30
N ARG A 210 18.89 10.99 -4.86
CA ARG A 210 19.79 12.02 -4.30
C ARG A 210 19.34 12.44 -2.90
N LEU A 211 18.05 12.73 -2.73
CA LEU A 211 17.49 13.11 -1.43
C LEU A 211 17.65 11.99 -0.39
N PHE A 212 17.46 10.74 -0.80
CA PHE A 212 17.68 9.58 0.05
C PHE A 212 19.10 9.55 0.61
N TRP A 213 20.13 9.79 -0.21
CA TRP A 213 21.51 9.85 0.27
C TRP A 213 21.81 11.08 1.13
N ASN A 214 21.05 12.17 0.96
CA ASN A 214 21.16 13.34 1.84
C ASN A 214 20.67 13.06 3.27
N LEU A 215 19.96 11.96 3.53
CA LEU A 215 19.63 11.54 4.90
C LEU A 215 20.88 11.22 5.75
N PHE A 216 22.03 10.97 5.10
CA PHE A 216 23.32 10.69 5.73
C PHE A 216 24.27 11.90 5.73
N ASN A 217 23.78 13.09 5.37
CA ASN A 217 24.59 14.29 5.28
C ASN A 217 25.05 14.74 6.68
N ASN A 218 26.27 15.29 6.78
CA ASN A 218 26.81 15.81 8.03
C ASN A 218 26.17 17.15 8.45
N ASN A 219 25.61 17.92 7.51
CA ASN A 219 24.89 19.15 7.80
C ASN A 219 23.43 18.83 8.16
N PRO A 220 22.96 19.17 9.37
CA PRO A 220 21.60 18.89 9.80
C PRO A 220 20.49 19.50 8.93
N GLU A 221 20.71 20.67 8.36
CA GLU A 221 19.73 21.35 7.51
C GLU A 221 19.47 20.56 6.22
N ASN A 222 20.53 19.98 5.64
CA ASN A 222 20.42 19.14 4.46
C ASN A 222 19.62 17.85 4.74
N VAL A 223 19.81 17.25 5.92
CA VAL A 223 19.05 16.06 6.34
C VAL A 223 17.57 16.41 6.53
N ILE A 224 17.27 17.52 7.22
CA ILE A 224 15.90 17.98 7.46
C ILE A 224 15.20 18.28 6.13
N SER A 225 15.85 19.04 5.24
CA SER A 225 15.32 19.36 3.90
C SER A 225 15.09 18.09 3.06
N ALA A 226 15.97 17.09 3.19
CA ALA A 226 15.81 15.81 2.54
C ALA A 226 14.59 15.04 3.06
N ILE A 227 14.37 15.00 4.38
CA ILE A 227 13.18 14.38 5.00
C ILE A 227 11.90 15.03 4.44
N ASP A 228 11.81 16.37 4.46
CA ASP A 228 10.63 17.09 3.99
C ASP A 228 10.35 16.85 2.50
N SER A 229 11.41 16.84 1.68
CA SER A 229 11.30 16.58 0.25
C SER A 229 10.86 15.13 -0.02
N LEU A 230 11.43 14.15 0.69
CA LEU A 230 11.06 12.73 0.55
C LEU A 230 9.62 12.47 1.04
N HIS A 231 9.20 13.15 2.10
CA HIS A 231 7.83 13.11 2.59
C HIS A 231 6.85 13.65 1.55
N THR A 232 7.17 14.80 0.94
CA THR A 232 6.37 15.43 -0.13
C THR A 232 6.28 14.52 -1.35
N LEU A 233 7.36 13.83 -1.71
CA LEU A 233 7.38 12.85 -2.80
C LEU A 233 6.65 11.54 -2.47
N ARG A 234 6.13 11.38 -1.25
CA ARG A 234 5.56 10.11 -0.75
C ARG A 234 6.53 8.93 -0.97
N SER A 235 7.83 9.18 -0.76
CA SER A 235 8.87 8.17 -0.96
C SER A 235 8.70 7.02 0.02
N ARG A 236 8.39 5.83 -0.50
CA ARG A 236 8.26 4.61 0.30
C ARG A 236 9.60 4.13 0.87
N PRO A 237 10.72 4.06 0.10
CA PRO A 237 11.96 3.51 0.63
C PRO A 237 12.53 4.34 1.79
N SER A 238 12.35 5.67 1.81
CA SER A 238 12.92 6.53 2.86
C SER A 238 12.29 6.35 4.24
N ILE A 239 11.00 5.98 4.33
CA ILE A 239 10.29 5.89 5.62
C ILE A 239 11.01 4.94 6.58
N ARG A 240 11.42 3.76 6.09
CA ARG A 240 12.14 2.77 6.91
C ARG A 240 13.50 3.30 7.38
N TRP A 241 14.16 4.13 6.59
CA TRP A 241 15.45 4.71 6.96
C TRP A 241 15.31 5.83 7.97
N SER A 242 14.20 6.57 7.97
CA SER A 242 13.91 7.58 8.98
C SER A 242 13.85 7.00 10.40
N ILE A 243 13.61 5.70 10.56
CA ILE A 243 13.69 5.01 11.86
C ILE A 243 15.09 5.15 12.49
N GLY A 244 16.15 5.06 11.68
CA GLY A 244 17.52 5.27 12.16
C GLY A 244 17.75 6.70 12.66
N LEU A 245 17.12 7.68 12.00
CA LEU A 245 17.23 9.10 12.33
C LEU A 245 16.57 9.49 13.66
N LEU A 246 15.69 8.65 14.21
CA LEU A 246 15.19 8.80 15.59
C LEU A 246 16.31 8.75 16.64
N ARG A 247 17.47 8.20 16.29
CA ARG A 247 18.67 8.08 17.15
C ARG A 247 19.76 9.08 16.76
N HIS A 248 19.46 10.05 15.89
CA HIS A 248 20.43 11.02 15.41
C HIS A 248 20.91 11.94 16.55
N LYS A 249 22.16 12.44 16.49
CA LYS A 249 22.74 13.33 17.53
C LYS A 249 22.00 14.66 17.63
N ASN A 250 21.60 15.24 16.51
CA ASN A 250 20.84 16.49 16.44
C ASN A 250 19.34 16.25 16.77
N PRO A 251 18.76 16.95 17.76
CA PRO A 251 17.36 16.78 18.18
C PRO A 251 16.33 17.16 17.11
N ASN A 252 16.61 18.17 16.27
CA ASN A 252 15.69 18.59 15.23
C ASN A 252 15.51 17.52 14.15
N ILE A 253 16.58 16.77 13.83
CA ILE A 253 16.49 15.61 12.95
C ILE A 253 15.64 14.50 13.59
N ARG A 254 15.80 14.23 14.88
CA ARG A 254 14.98 13.23 15.58
C ARG A 254 13.49 13.59 15.51
N LEU A 255 13.17 14.86 15.78
CA LEU A 255 11.79 15.36 15.69
C LEU A 255 11.23 15.23 14.28
N LYS A 256 12.02 15.57 13.25
CA LYS A 256 11.54 15.53 11.87
C LYS A 256 11.38 14.12 11.34
N ALA A 257 12.24 13.21 11.77
CA ALA A 257 12.06 11.78 11.53
C ALA A 257 10.79 11.24 12.20
N ALA A 258 10.52 11.61 13.45
CA ALA A 258 9.31 11.20 14.18
C ALA A 258 8.03 11.73 13.51
N GLU A 259 8.03 12.98 13.07
CA GLU A 259 6.93 13.58 12.30
C GLU A 259 6.68 12.79 11.02
N TYR A 260 7.72 12.57 10.18
CA TYR A 260 7.57 11.88 8.92
C TYR A 260 7.06 10.43 9.07
N ILE A 261 7.59 9.69 10.05
CA ILE A 261 7.11 8.34 10.40
C ILE A 261 5.63 8.38 10.79
N THR A 262 5.23 9.38 11.58
CA THR A 262 3.87 9.51 12.10
C THR A 262 2.88 9.90 11.01
N GLU A 263 3.21 10.89 10.18
CA GLU A 263 2.34 11.33 9.08
C GLU A 263 2.25 10.30 7.96
N SER A 264 3.28 9.47 7.78
CA SER A 264 3.24 8.30 6.89
C SER A 264 2.50 7.11 7.49
N GLU A 265 1.97 7.24 8.72
CA GLU A 265 1.27 6.20 9.47
C GLU A 265 2.10 4.91 9.60
N TYR A 266 3.43 4.99 9.71
CA TYR A 266 4.29 3.82 9.70
C TYR A 266 4.35 3.15 11.08
N THR A 267 3.25 2.49 11.46
CA THR A 267 3.04 1.93 12.81
C THR A 267 4.03 0.83 13.20
N ALA A 268 4.74 0.24 12.24
CA ALA A 268 5.84 -0.69 12.52
C ALA A 268 7.00 -0.04 13.29
N ALA A 269 7.14 1.29 13.24
CA ALA A 269 8.15 2.04 13.98
C ALA A 269 7.72 2.49 15.38
N ILE A 270 6.55 2.06 15.88
CA ILE A 270 6.11 2.37 17.26
C ILE A 270 7.20 2.00 18.28
N PRO A 271 7.79 0.77 18.27
CA PRO A 271 8.83 0.41 19.24
C PRO A 271 10.07 1.31 19.17
N ASP A 272 10.45 1.74 17.97
CA ASP A 272 11.60 2.64 17.78
C ASP A 272 11.32 4.04 18.34
N LEU A 273 10.11 4.55 18.14
CA LEU A 273 9.71 5.86 18.66
C LEU A 273 9.53 5.83 20.19
N GLU A 274 9.05 4.72 20.76
CA GLU A 274 9.06 4.48 22.21
C GLU A 274 10.48 4.53 22.79
N ALA A 275 11.41 3.84 22.14
CA ALA A 275 12.82 3.85 22.55
C ALA A 275 13.38 5.28 22.50
N ALA A 276 13.11 6.03 21.42
CA ALA A 276 13.55 7.42 21.29
C ALA A 276 13.02 8.31 22.42
N VAL A 277 11.71 8.24 22.74
CA VAL A 277 11.09 8.96 23.86
C VAL A 277 11.73 8.58 25.20
N LYS A 278 11.97 7.28 25.43
CA LYS A 278 12.56 6.79 26.68
C LYS A 278 13.98 7.30 26.89
N THR A 279 14.78 7.35 25.84
CA THR A 279 16.20 7.74 25.90
C THR A 279 16.45 9.25 25.82
N GLU A 280 15.45 10.03 25.40
CA GLU A 280 15.58 11.49 25.28
C GLU A 280 15.75 12.13 26.67
N LYS A 281 16.80 12.95 26.80
CA LYS A 281 17.14 13.67 28.04
C LYS A 281 16.57 15.07 28.07
N ASP A 282 16.43 15.70 26.90
CA ASP A 282 15.80 17.01 26.79
C ASP A 282 14.28 16.88 26.96
N GLN A 283 13.72 17.49 28.00
CA GLN A 283 12.31 17.35 28.34
C GLN A 283 11.38 17.94 27.27
N GLU A 284 11.80 19.01 26.58
CA GLU A 284 11.00 19.63 25.53
C GLU A 284 10.93 18.71 24.30
N ILE A 285 12.09 18.20 23.87
CA ILE A 285 12.18 17.26 22.75
C ILE A 285 11.42 15.97 23.08
N LYS A 286 11.56 15.45 24.31
CA LYS A 286 10.84 14.26 24.78
C LYS A 286 9.33 14.44 24.70
N ASN A 287 8.82 15.60 25.14
CA ASN A 287 7.40 15.91 25.06
C ASN A 287 6.91 15.95 23.60
N LYS A 288 7.68 16.54 22.68
CA LYS A 288 7.36 16.56 21.25
C LYS A 288 7.38 15.15 20.63
N LEU A 289 8.39 14.33 20.91
CA LEU A 289 8.44 12.93 20.48
C LEU A 289 7.26 12.12 21.02
N ASN A 290 6.87 12.35 22.29
CA ASN A 290 5.75 11.65 22.90
C ASN A 290 4.39 12.02 22.26
N LYS A 291 4.23 13.25 21.75
CA LYS A 291 3.05 13.65 20.95
C LYS A 291 2.97 12.82 19.66
N TYR A 292 4.08 12.69 18.93
CA TYR A 292 4.15 11.85 17.73
C TYR A 292 3.86 10.38 18.05
N LEU A 293 4.45 9.85 19.12
CA LEU A 293 4.19 8.48 19.57
C LEU A 293 2.71 8.24 19.89
N THR A 294 2.09 9.16 20.63
CA THR A 294 0.67 9.07 21.00
C THR A 294 -0.21 9.08 19.76
N LYS A 295 0.08 9.97 18.79
CA LYS A 295 -0.63 10.02 17.51
C LYS A 295 -0.45 8.71 16.73
N LEU A 296 0.78 8.19 16.62
CA LEU A 296 1.09 6.97 15.88
C LEU A 296 0.40 5.73 16.49
N LYS A 297 0.40 5.60 17.83
CA LYS A 297 -0.33 4.55 18.55
C LYS A 297 -1.83 4.63 18.32
N GLY A 298 -2.37 5.85 18.18
CA GLY A 298 -3.77 6.10 17.87
C GLY A 298 -4.25 5.42 16.58
N PHE A 299 -3.36 5.14 15.61
CA PHE A 299 -3.71 4.43 14.38
C PHE A 299 -3.93 2.91 14.57
N VAL A 300 -3.51 2.35 15.71
CA VAL A 300 -3.64 0.91 16.00
C VAL A 300 -4.76 0.64 17.01
N SER A 301 -5.03 1.58 17.92
CA SER A 301 -5.97 1.40 19.04
C SER A 301 -7.41 1.81 18.72
N LYS A 302 -7.68 2.42 17.56
CA LYS A 302 -9.00 2.87 17.15
C LYS A 302 -9.62 1.86 16.17
N ASN A 303 -10.71 1.22 16.57
CA ASN A 303 -11.63 0.54 15.65
C ASN A 303 -12.64 1.57 15.13
#